data_AF-A0A8S3G9G5-F1
#
_entry.id   AF-A0A8S3G9G5-F1
#
_cell.length_a   1.000
_cell.length_b   1.000
_cell.length_c   1.000
_cell.angle_alpha   90.00
_cell.angle_beta   90.00
_cell.angle_gamma   90.00
#
_symmetry.space_group_name_H-M   'P 1'
#
loop_
_entity.id
_entity.type
_entity.pdbx_description
1 polymer ?
#
loop_
_entity_poly.entity_id
_entity_poly.type
_entity_poly.pdbx_seq_one_letter_code
_entity_poly.pdbx_strand_id
1 'polypeptide(L)'
;MLLLFDDVKPFENLFFARIACALPNLKTLEVFNKLEQQEKGMIATSYPDFSRLSALILLDIHMDYAEQLLCRSRLPCLTELAIHEQVLLTIVARDSQQARDNCSK
;
A
#
# COMPACT_ATOMS: atom_id res chain seq x y z
N MET A 1 -7.66 -6.48 14.01
CA MET A 1 -7.47 -5.32 13.13
C MET A 1 -6.28 -4.54 13.67
N LEU A 2 -5.40 -4.05 12.81
CA LEU A 2 -4.26 -3.19 13.16
C LEU A 2 -4.29 -1.94 12.29
N LEU A 3 -4.21 -0.77 12.91
CA LEU A 3 -4.01 0.51 12.23
C LEU A 3 -2.55 0.95 12.42
N LEU A 4 -1.89 1.28 11.31
CA LEU A 4 -0.54 1.84 11.27
C LEU A 4 -0.64 3.26 10.72
N PHE A 5 -0.28 4.23 11.55
CA PHE A 5 -0.32 5.64 11.21
C PHE A 5 0.97 6.31 11.67
N ASP A 6 1.65 6.99 10.75
CA ASP A 6 2.72 7.93 11.07
C ASP A 6 2.77 9.00 9.96
N ASP A 7 2.63 10.26 10.35
CA ASP A 7 2.71 11.43 9.47
C ASP A 7 4.01 12.23 9.68
N VAL A 8 4.88 11.79 10.59
CA VAL A 8 6.15 12.44 10.92
C VAL A 8 7.34 11.63 10.39
N LYS A 9 7.25 10.30 10.40
CA LYS A 9 8.33 9.41 9.99
C LYS A 9 7.89 8.38 8.95
N PRO A 10 8.74 8.13 7.93
CA PRO A 10 8.50 7.05 6.99
C PRO A 10 8.67 5.69 7.69
N PHE A 11 7.87 4.70 7.28
CA PHE A 11 8.09 3.31 7.68
C PHE A 11 9.34 2.72 6.99
N GLU A 12 10.17 2.02 7.77
CA GLU A 12 11.33 1.27 7.29
C GLU A 12 10.92 0.14 6.33
N ASN A 13 11.81 -0.31 5.44
CA ASN A 13 11.52 -1.40 4.51
C ASN A 13 11.17 -2.70 5.26
N LEU A 14 11.84 -3.00 6.37
CA LEU A 14 11.58 -4.21 7.15
C LEU A 14 10.35 -4.11 8.07
N PHE A 15 9.71 -2.95 8.15
CA PHE A 15 8.63 -2.70 9.12
C PHE A 15 7.47 -3.70 8.94
N PHE A 16 6.94 -3.83 7.73
CA PHE A 16 5.83 -4.73 7.46
C PHE A 16 6.20 -6.21 7.63
N ALA A 17 7.45 -6.59 7.37
CA ALA A 17 7.92 -7.96 7.61
C ALA A 17 7.94 -8.28 9.12
N ARG A 18 8.38 -7.33 9.95
CA ARG A 18 8.31 -7.45 11.42
C ARG A 18 6.86 -7.56 11.90
N ILE A 19 5.95 -6.77 11.35
CA ILE A 19 4.51 -6.85 11.67
C ILE A 19 3.94 -8.22 11.29
N ALA A 20 4.21 -8.71 10.07
CA ALA A 20 3.75 -10.01 9.61
C ALA A 20 4.24 -11.17 10.51
N CYS A 21 5.50 -11.10 10.93
CA CYS A 21 6.10 -12.07 11.84
C CYS A 21 5.50 -12.01 13.27
N ALA A 22 5.33 -10.80 13.80
CA ALA A 22 4.79 -10.60 15.15
C ALA A 22 3.29 -10.92 15.24
N LEU A 23 2.55 -10.72 14.15
CA LEU A 23 1.09 -10.85 14.08
C LEU A 23 0.66 -11.82 12.96
N PRO A 24 1.00 -13.12 13.05
CA PRO A 24 0.75 -14.08 11.97
C PRO A 24 -0.74 -14.32 11.67
N ASN A 25 -1.62 -13.99 12.62
CA ASN A 25 -3.07 -14.12 12.50
C ASN A 25 -3.79 -12.80 12.18
N LEU A 26 -3.05 -11.76 11.78
CA LEU A 26 -3.64 -10.47 11.43
C LEU A 26 -4.60 -10.63 10.26
N LYS A 27 -5.87 -10.27 10.45
CA LYS A 27 -6.93 -10.35 9.43
C LYS A 27 -7.15 -9.05 8.67
N THR A 28 -6.96 -7.92 9.33
CA THR A 28 -7.21 -6.59 8.77
C THR A 28 -6.06 -5.68 9.12
N LEU A 29 -5.49 -5.05 8.10
CA LEU A 29 -4.40 -4.09 8.19
C LEU A 29 -4.83 -2.81 7.51
N GLU A 30 -4.75 -1.72 8.25
CA GLU A 30 -4.99 -0.36 7.75
C GLU A 30 -3.69 0.43 7.88
N VAL A 31 -3.30 1.13 6.81
CA VAL A 31 -2.02 1.83 6.73
C VAL A 31 -2.22 3.24 6.21
N PHE A 32 -1.66 4.20 6.93
CA PHE A 32 -1.57 5.60 6.57
C PHE A 32 -0.14 6.09 6.77
N ASN A 33 0.49 6.54 5.68
CA ASN A 33 1.78 7.23 5.70
C ASN A 33 2.02 7.88 4.34
N LYS A 34 2.07 9.22 4.31
CA LYS A 34 2.26 10.01 3.07
C LYS A 34 3.73 10.21 2.68
N LEU A 35 4.66 9.82 3.54
CA LEU A 35 6.07 10.11 3.38
C LEU A 35 6.73 9.10 2.43
N GLU A 36 7.67 9.57 1.61
CA GLU A 36 8.44 8.69 0.73
C GLU A 36 9.30 7.72 1.54
N GLN A 37 9.37 6.46 1.09
CA GLN A 37 10.18 5.46 1.78
C GLN A 37 11.66 5.70 1.45
N GLN A 38 12.48 6.03 2.46
CA GLN A 38 13.87 6.43 2.25
C GLN A 38 14.79 5.31 1.70
N GLU A 39 14.40 4.05 1.84
CA GLU A 39 15.22 2.88 1.48
C GLU A 39 14.86 2.29 0.10
N LYS A 40 14.38 3.13 -0.81
CA LYS A 40 13.96 2.73 -2.17
C LYS A 40 15.13 2.12 -2.94
N GLY A 41 14.97 0.88 -3.40
CA GLY A 41 15.97 0.16 -4.20
C GLY A 41 16.87 -0.81 -3.43
N MET A 42 16.79 -0.83 -2.09
CA MET A 42 17.37 -1.94 -1.32
C MET A 42 16.53 -3.20 -1.60
N ILE A 43 17.18 -4.27 -2.09
CA ILE A 43 16.53 -5.57 -2.24
C ILE A 43 16.14 -6.01 -0.84
N ALA A 44 14.83 -6.03 -0.55
CA ALA A 44 14.32 -6.56 0.70
C ALA A 44 14.72 -8.05 0.76
N THR A 45 15.54 -8.42 1.73
CA THR A 45 15.92 -9.82 1.98
C THR A 45 14.79 -10.61 2.62
N SER A 46 13.72 -9.93 3.06
CA SER A 46 12.54 -10.51 3.69
C SER A 46 11.28 -9.88 3.11
N TYR A 47 10.43 -10.72 2.52
CA TYR A 47 9.12 -10.33 2.02
C TYR A 47 8.08 -10.57 3.13
N PRO A 48 7.21 -9.59 3.46
CA PRO A 48 6.17 -9.79 4.45
C PRO A 48 5.23 -10.95 4.05
N ASP A 49 5.01 -11.91 4.95
CA ASP A 49 4.04 -12.99 4.76
C ASP A 49 2.80 -12.76 5.63
N PHE A 50 1.78 -12.16 5.01
CA PHE A 50 0.49 -11.89 5.61
C PHE A 50 -0.51 -13.02 5.28
N SER A 51 -0.14 -14.25 5.64
CA SER A 51 -0.86 -15.49 5.28
C SER A 51 -2.35 -15.54 5.66
N ARG A 52 -2.79 -14.75 6.63
CA ARG A 52 -4.18 -14.69 7.13
C ARG A 52 -4.88 -13.36 6.90
N LEU A 53 -4.20 -12.40 6.25
CA LEU A 53 -4.77 -11.09 6.01
C LEU A 53 -5.85 -11.18 4.95
N SER A 54 -7.07 -10.81 5.31
CA SER A 54 -8.23 -10.81 4.43
C SER A 54 -8.63 -9.41 3.96
N ALA A 55 -8.26 -8.37 4.71
CA ALA A 55 -8.54 -6.98 4.36
C ALA A 55 -7.28 -6.10 4.48
N LEU A 56 -6.97 -5.37 3.41
CA LEU A 56 -5.91 -4.37 3.37
C LEU A 56 -6.51 -3.01 2.97
N ILE A 57 -6.36 -2.03 3.85
CA ILE A 57 -6.89 -0.68 3.66
C ILE A 57 -5.70 0.28 3.64
N LEU A 58 -5.48 0.93 2.50
CA LEU A 58 -4.40 1.90 2.30
C LEU A 58 -5.02 3.29 2.20
N LEU A 59 -4.88 4.09 3.25
CA LEU A 59 -5.43 5.43 3.30
C LEU A 59 -4.30 6.43 3.10
N ASP A 60 -4.41 7.28 2.08
CA ASP A 60 -3.53 8.44 1.92
C ASP A 60 -2.05 8.01 2.01
N ILE A 61 -1.75 6.89 1.34
CA ILE A 61 -0.47 6.19 1.40
C ILE A 61 0.48 6.72 0.32
N HIS A 62 1.78 6.82 0.59
CA HIS A 62 2.78 6.97 -0.45
C HIS A 62 2.85 5.71 -1.32
N MET A 63 3.04 5.85 -2.64
CA MET A 63 3.02 4.72 -3.58
C MET A 63 4.07 3.65 -3.29
N ASP A 64 5.20 3.99 -2.68
CA ASP A 64 6.23 3.00 -2.33
C ASP A 64 5.70 1.92 -1.37
N TYR A 65 4.88 2.31 -0.40
CA TYR A 65 4.28 1.37 0.55
C TYR A 65 3.18 0.53 -0.13
N ALA A 66 2.44 1.13 -1.05
CA ALA A 66 1.46 0.40 -1.86
C ALA A 66 2.15 -0.66 -2.73
N GLU A 67 3.25 -0.31 -3.42
CA GLU A 67 4.06 -1.28 -4.18
C GLU A 67 4.62 -2.37 -3.27
N GLN A 68 5.17 -2.02 -2.11
CA GLN A 68 5.72 -2.98 -1.17
C GLN A 68 4.66 -3.98 -0.68
N LEU A 69 3.49 -3.49 -0.27
CA LEU A 69 2.43 -4.34 0.27
C LEU A 69 1.75 -5.16 -0.83
N LEU A 70 1.51 -4.61 -2.03
CA LEU A 70 0.78 -5.30 -3.10
C LEU A 70 1.66 -6.19 -3.97
N CYS A 71 2.87 -5.75 -4.30
CA CYS A 71 3.76 -6.46 -5.22
C CYS A 71 4.84 -7.27 -4.51
N ARG A 72 5.18 -6.92 -3.27
CA ARG A 72 6.29 -7.52 -2.52
C ARG A 72 5.88 -8.15 -1.19
N SER A 73 4.60 -8.50 -1.04
CA SER A 73 4.12 -9.25 0.12
C SER A 73 3.30 -10.46 -0.32
N ARG A 74 3.26 -11.50 0.51
CA ARG A 74 2.44 -12.69 0.29
C ARG A 74 1.08 -12.49 0.97
N LEU A 75 0.02 -12.45 0.16
CA LEU A 75 -1.35 -12.10 0.58
C LEU A 75 -2.39 -13.12 0.09
N PRO A 76 -2.26 -14.41 0.44
CA PRO A 76 -3.03 -15.49 -0.20
C PRO A 76 -4.52 -15.49 0.19
N CYS A 77 -4.88 -14.81 1.28
CA CYS A 77 -6.26 -14.75 1.78
C CYS A 77 -6.92 -13.39 1.56
N LEU A 78 -6.28 -12.47 0.82
CA LEU A 78 -6.79 -11.12 0.62
C LEU A 78 -8.08 -11.16 -0.20
N THR A 79 -9.17 -10.71 0.39
CA THR A 79 -10.50 -10.63 -0.25
C THR A 79 -10.98 -9.19 -0.39
N GLU A 80 -10.43 -8.28 0.41
CA GLU A 80 -10.80 -6.87 0.43
C GLU A 80 -9.55 -5.99 0.31
N LEU A 81 -9.52 -5.13 -0.70
CA LEU A 81 -8.49 -4.13 -0.91
C LEU A 81 -9.17 -2.77 -1.11
N ALA A 82 -8.90 -1.83 -0.21
CA ALA A 82 -9.34 -0.46 -0.32
C ALA A 82 -8.13 0.45 -0.42
N ILE A 83 -8.07 1.28 -1.47
CA ILE A 83 -6.98 2.26 -1.67
C ILE A 83 -7.65 3.63 -1.80
N HIS A 84 -7.45 4.46 -0.78
CA HIS A 84 -7.94 5.84 -0.75
C HIS A 84 -6.78 6.77 -1.00
N GLU A 85 -6.40 6.90 -2.26
CA GLU A 85 -5.34 7.81 -2.67
C GLU A 85 -5.97 8.96 -3.48
N GLN A 86 -5.79 10.20 -3.02
CA GLN A 86 -6.23 11.37 -3.80
C GLN A 86 -5.56 11.44 -5.18
N VAL A 87 -4.38 10.83 -5.33
CA VAL A 87 -3.59 10.80 -6.56
C VAL A 87 -4.16 9.83 -7.60
N LEU A 88 -4.61 8.62 -7.21
CA LEU A 88 -5.34 7.69 -8.10
C LEU A 88 -6.59 8.34 -8.71
N LEU A 89 -7.34 9.11 -7.92
CA LEU A 89 -8.47 9.90 -8.43
C LEU A 89 -8.02 10.97 -9.43
N THR A 90 -6.85 11.58 -9.23
CA THR A 90 -6.31 12.62 -10.11
C THR A 90 -5.81 12.05 -11.44
N ILE A 91 -5.18 10.86 -11.44
CA ILE A 91 -4.72 10.17 -12.65
C ILE A 91 -5.92 9.71 -13.50
N VAL A 92 -6.89 9.04 -12.88
CA VAL A 92 -8.12 8.60 -13.57
C VAL A 92 -8.90 9.79 -14.13
N ALA A 93 -8.97 10.91 -13.39
CA ALA A 93 -9.63 12.12 -13.88
C ALA A 93 -8.89 12.78 -15.06
N ARG A 94 -7.55 12.82 -15.04
CA ARG A 94 -6.75 13.35 -16.17
C ARG A 94 -6.88 12.48 -17.41
N ASP A 95 -6.82 11.16 -17.28
CA ASP A 95 -6.96 10.24 -18.42
C ASP A 95 -8.38 10.29 -19.01
N SER A 96 -9.41 10.48 -18.16
CA SER A 96 -10.78 10.68 -18.61
C SER A 96 -10.97 11.98 -19.41
N GLN A 97 -10.30 13.06 -18.99
CA GLN A 97 -10.33 14.34 -19.71
C GLN A 97 -9.56 14.23 -21.03
N GLN A 98 -8.39 13.59 -21.02
CA GLN A 98 -7.55 13.41 -22.20
C GLN A 98 -8.17 12.44 -23.22
N ALA A 99 -8.88 11.41 -22.77
CA ALA A 99 -9.69 10.54 -23.62
C ALA A 99 -10.85 11.31 -24.27
N ARG A 100 -11.53 12.21 -23.54
CA ARG A 100 -12.57 13.08 -24.09
C ARG A 100 -12.01 14.01 -25.15
N ASP A 101 -10.90 14.70 -24.86
CA ASP A 101 -10.27 15.65 -25.78
C ASP A 101 -9.79 14.97 -27.08
N ASN A 102 -9.33 13.72 -26.99
CA ASN A 102 -8.94 12.89 -28.14
C ASN A 102 -10.13 12.41 -28.99
N CYS A 103 -11.29 12.13 -28.36
CA CYS A 103 -12.51 11.70 -29.07
C CYS A 103 -13.36 12.86 -29.60
N SER A 104 -13.01 14.10 -29.27
CA SER A 104 -13.63 15.32 -29.81
C SER A 104 -12.91 15.92 -31.02
N LYS A 105 -12.01 15.16 -31.66
CA LYS A 105 -11.36 15.52 -32.94
C LYS A 105 -11.90 14.68 -34.09
#